data_AF-A0A957IMQ7-F1
#
_entry.id   AF-A0A957IMQ7-F1
#
_cell.length_a   1.000
_cell.length_b   1.000
_cell.length_c   1.000
_cell.angle_alpha   90.00
_cell.angle_beta   90.00
_cell.angle_gamma   90.00
#
_symmetry.space_group_name_H-M   'P 1'
#
loop_
_entity.id
_entity.type
_entity.pdbx_description
1 polymer ?
#
loop_
_entity_poly.entity_id
_entity_poly.type
_entity_poly.pdbx_seq_one_letter_code
_entity_poly.pdbx_strand_id
1 'polypeptide(L)'
;DPLQTVALADLEAFYLPGLDLGAHTQAITTLTENGRIFGDPPNVVLDAVPEMMIHYSSNAASDYLHMLLGQQVIEETAVSLNLTSQTAPCPFVGQFLAMANYTRANNNDVTAIRQFADTPAEYGAYAMLLTDAYSNDPVFRAAQIDWRQQARRPKLEAQRLFTALLNPQGSAADYARLMARIASNGLSNGDSSYIARRYLEWPMQFSANQALFTNLGYKNGSLPGVLTTVYYAYPIDNPTPIVVALFFHDLPNQTYQQWRRNLPHDELARWLLYDPEAITILRDVLK
;
A
#
# COMPACT_ATOMS: atom_id res chain seq x y z
N ASP A 1 20.20 -6.92 -8.01
CA ASP A 1 20.21 -8.38 -7.84
C ASP A 1 19.29 -8.73 -6.67
N PRO A 2 18.28 -9.60 -6.80
CA PRO A 2 17.37 -9.97 -5.69
C PRO A 2 18.09 -10.64 -4.50
N LEU A 3 19.28 -11.21 -4.72
CA LEU A 3 20.10 -11.81 -3.65
C LEU A 3 21.00 -10.79 -2.95
N GLN A 4 20.99 -9.53 -3.39
CA GLN A 4 21.72 -8.47 -2.72
C GLN A 4 21.25 -8.32 -1.27
N THR A 5 22.21 -8.16 -0.37
CA THR A 5 21.95 -7.85 1.02
C THR A 5 21.60 -6.37 1.19
N VAL A 6 20.57 -6.10 2.01
CA VAL A 6 20.11 -4.78 2.44
C VAL A 6 20.29 -4.69 3.95
N ALA A 7 20.93 -3.63 4.44
CA ALA A 7 21.02 -3.42 5.88
C ALA A 7 19.64 -3.10 6.43
N LEU A 8 19.26 -3.70 7.57
CA LEU A 8 17.95 -3.41 8.18
C LEU A 8 17.81 -1.92 8.50
N ALA A 9 18.91 -1.28 8.89
CA ALA A 9 18.97 0.16 9.15
C ALA A 9 18.59 1.02 7.93
N ASP A 10 18.86 0.56 6.69
CA ASP A 10 18.49 1.28 5.47
C ASP A 10 16.98 1.27 5.25
N LEU A 11 16.30 0.18 5.64
CA LEU A 11 14.84 0.10 5.64
C LEU A 11 14.25 0.97 6.77
N GLU A 12 14.82 0.86 7.97
CA GLU A 12 14.36 1.59 9.15
C GLU A 12 14.54 3.12 9.03
N ALA A 13 15.43 3.59 8.16
CA ALA A 13 15.56 5.01 7.83
C ALA A 13 14.26 5.63 7.31
N PHE A 14 13.37 4.83 6.70
CA PHE A 14 12.05 5.25 6.23
C PHE A 14 10.91 4.98 7.22
N TYR A 15 11.18 4.28 8.33
CA TYR A 15 10.14 3.90 9.26
C TYR A 15 9.69 5.10 10.11
N LEU A 16 8.42 5.47 9.97
CA LEU A 16 7.75 6.48 10.77
C LEU A 16 6.81 5.81 11.79
N PRO A 17 7.21 5.72 13.08
CA PRO A 17 6.52 4.88 14.05
C PRO A 17 5.04 5.18 14.21
N GLY A 18 4.23 4.11 14.18
CA GLY A 18 2.81 4.17 14.48
C GLY A 18 1.95 4.79 13.38
N LEU A 19 2.39 4.85 12.12
CA LEU A 19 1.54 5.28 11.00
C LEU A 19 1.21 4.17 9.99
N ASP A 20 1.69 2.95 10.20
CA ASP A 20 1.47 1.79 9.34
C ASP A 20 0.72 0.66 10.07
N LEU A 21 0.11 0.96 11.22
CA LEU A 21 -0.61 -0.01 12.07
C LEU A 21 0.27 -1.17 12.58
N GLY A 22 1.60 -1.02 12.59
CA GLY A 22 2.54 -2.05 13.03
C GLY A 22 2.97 -3.01 11.92
N ALA A 23 2.56 -2.76 10.67
CA ALA A 23 2.91 -3.55 9.49
C ALA A 23 4.41 -3.83 9.36
N HIS A 24 5.24 -2.79 9.44
CA HIS A 24 6.68 -2.92 9.29
C HIS A 24 7.30 -3.76 10.41
N THR A 25 6.92 -3.48 11.67
CA THR A 25 7.41 -4.25 12.82
C THR A 25 6.99 -5.71 12.73
N GLN A 26 5.74 -5.99 12.32
CA GLN A 26 5.28 -7.37 12.12
C GLN A 26 6.12 -8.09 11.06
N ALA A 27 6.42 -7.42 9.94
CA ALA A 27 7.26 -7.99 8.89
C ALA A 27 8.68 -8.34 9.40
N ILE A 28 9.30 -7.43 10.17
CA ILE A 28 10.62 -7.65 10.79
C ILE A 28 10.57 -8.83 11.76
N THR A 29 9.56 -8.89 12.63
CA THR A 29 9.38 -9.99 13.59
C THR A 29 9.29 -11.33 12.86
N THR A 30 8.39 -11.44 11.87
CA THR A 30 8.22 -12.70 11.14
C THR A 30 9.45 -13.10 10.33
N LEU A 31 10.16 -12.15 9.70
CA LEU A 31 11.40 -12.45 8.98
C LEU A 31 12.52 -12.87 9.94
N THR A 32 12.61 -12.26 11.13
CA THR A 32 13.56 -12.68 12.18
C THR A 32 13.28 -14.09 12.66
N GLU A 33 12.03 -14.39 13.00
CA GLU A 33 11.60 -15.73 13.46
C GLU A 33 11.88 -16.82 12.43
N ASN A 34 11.78 -16.48 11.14
CA ASN A 34 12.08 -17.37 10.03
C ASN A 34 13.57 -17.40 9.65
N GLY A 35 14.47 -16.75 10.41
CA GLY A 35 15.90 -16.72 10.15
C GLY A 35 16.31 -15.96 8.88
N ARG A 36 15.44 -15.10 8.36
CA ARG A 36 15.65 -14.29 7.14
C ARG A 36 16.23 -12.91 7.42
N ILE A 37 16.28 -12.50 8.69
CA ILE A 37 17.12 -11.40 9.16
C ILE A 37 18.35 -12.02 9.82
N PHE A 38 19.55 -11.60 9.40
CA PHE A 38 20.81 -12.24 9.77
C PHE A 38 21.96 -11.24 9.92
N GLY A 39 23.03 -11.67 10.58
CA GLY A 39 24.25 -10.88 10.78
C GLY A 39 24.18 -9.84 11.90
N ASP A 40 25.32 -9.23 12.18
CA ASP A 40 25.50 -8.10 13.11
C ASP A 40 26.46 -7.08 12.46
N PRO A 41 25.98 -5.92 11.97
CA PRO A 41 24.60 -5.41 12.09
C PRO A 41 23.58 -6.26 11.29
N PRO A 42 22.28 -6.20 11.64
CA PRO A 42 21.24 -7.02 11.01
C PRO A 42 21.00 -6.63 9.54
N ASN A 43 20.81 -7.66 8.72
CA ASN A 43 20.61 -7.55 7.28
C ASN A 43 19.46 -8.47 6.81
N VAL A 44 18.95 -8.19 5.62
CA VAL A 44 17.96 -9.00 4.91
C VAL A 44 18.31 -9.08 3.42
N VAL A 45 17.89 -10.13 2.71
CA VAL A 45 17.99 -10.17 1.25
C VAL A 45 16.95 -9.27 0.59
N LEU A 46 17.31 -8.60 -0.50
CA LEU A 46 16.43 -7.68 -1.24
C LEU A 46 15.11 -8.35 -1.66
N ASP A 47 15.13 -9.65 -2.01
CA ASP A 47 13.95 -10.46 -2.34
C ASP A 47 12.88 -10.49 -1.23
N ALA A 48 13.24 -10.23 0.03
CA ALA A 48 12.28 -10.15 1.13
C ALA A 48 11.59 -8.77 1.23
N VAL A 49 12.18 -7.70 0.69
CA VAL A 49 11.64 -6.34 0.84
C VAL A 49 10.29 -6.17 0.11
N PRO A 50 10.08 -6.69 -1.12
CA PRO A 50 8.76 -6.69 -1.74
C PRO A 50 7.72 -7.51 -0.96
N GLU A 51 8.12 -8.58 -0.26
CA GLU A 51 7.23 -9.34 0.61
C GLU A 51 6.80 -8.50 1.83
N MET A 52 7.73 -7.77 2.46
CA MET A 52 7.40 -6.79 3.51
C MET A 52 6.36 -5.78 3.02
N MET A 53 6.53 -5.26 1.79
CA MET A 53 5.59 -4.33 1.16
C MET A 53 4.22 -4.98 0.86
N ILE A 54 4.18 -6.14 0.23
CA ILE A 54 2.93 -6.70 -0.30
C ILE A 54 2.14 -7.47 0.76
N HIS A 55 2.78 -8.36 1.50
CA HIS A 55 2.13 -9.22 2.48
C HIS A 55 1.78 -8.42 3.75
N TYR A 56 2.74 -7.66 4.28
CA TYR A 56 2.54 -6.94 5.53
C TYR A 56 2.10 -5.50 5.35
N SER A 57 2.15 -4.95 4.12
CA SER A 57 1.86 -3.53 3.87
C SER A 57 2.85 -2.57 4.55
N SER A 58 4.12 -2.98 4.67
CA SER A 58 5.19 -2.16 5.26
C SER A 58 5.45 -0.90 4.44
N ASN A 59 5.09 0.26 4.99
CA ASN A 59 5.35 1.56 4.36
C ASN A 59 6.85 1.82 4.17
N ALA A 60 7.68 1.50 5.17
CA ALA A 60 9.13 1.70 5.08
C ALA A 60 9.79 0.84 3.99
N ALA A 61 9.30 -0.41 3.80
CA ALA A 61 9.77 -1.25 2.69
C ALA A 61 9.31 -0.70 1.33
N SER A 62 8.10 -0.16 1.26
CA SER A 62 7.58 0.51 0.07
C SER A 62 8.43 1.72 -0.30
N ASP A 63 8.75 2.56 0.68
CA ASP A 63 9.53 3.78 0.50
C ASP A 63 10.99 3.47 0.13
N TYR A 64 11.60 2.45 0.74
CA TYR A 64 12.92 1.97 0.33
C TYR A 64 12.92 1.52 -1.13
N LEU A 65 11.94 0.71 -1.56
CA LEU A 65 11.83 0.28 -2.95
C LEU A 65 11.56 1.47 -3.89
N HIS A 66 10.78 2.46 -3.43
CA HIS A 66 10.54 3.69 -4.16
C HIS A 66 11.85 4.43 -4.44
N MET A 67 12.66 4.64 -3.40
CA MET A 67 13.95 5.32 -3.52
C MET A 67 14.97 4.52 -4.34
N LEU A 68 14.95 3.19 -4.23
CA LEU A 68 15.82 2.30 -5.00
C LEU A 68 15.51 2.32 -6.51
N LEU A 69 14.22 2.31 -6.87
CA LEU A 69 13.78 2.31 -8.27
C LEU A 69 13.81 3.71 -8.90
N GLY A 70 13.55 4.73 -8.09
CA GLY A 70 13.43 6.12 -8.52
C GLY A 70 12.03 6.46 -9.06
N GLN A 71 11.62 7.72 -8.86
CA GLN A 71 10.31 8.26 -9.23
C GLN A 71 9.97 8.02 -10.71
N GLN A 72 10.92 8.37 -11.60
CA GLN A 72 10.71 8.32 -13.05
C GLN A 72 10.35 6.90 -13.52
N VAL A 73 11.10 5.89 -13.06
CA VAL A 73 10.87 4.48 -13.43
C VAL A 73 9.49 4.03 -12.96
N ILE A 74 9.06 4.43 -11.77
CA ILE A 74 7.75 4.09 -11.22
C ILE A 74 6.63 4.71 -12.06
N GLU A 75 6.75 5.99 -12.40
CA GLU A 75 5.75 6.70 -13.21
C GLU A 75 5.65 6.14 -14.63
N GLU A 76 6.79 5.90 -15.29
CA GLU A 76 6.85 5.27 -16.61
C GLU A 76 6.25 3.85 -16.58
N THR A 77 6.45 3.12 -15.47
CA THR A 77 5.83 1.82 -15.27
C THR A 77 4.30 1.94 -15.19
N ALA A 78 3.77 2.89 -14.41
CA ALA A 78 2.33 3.14 -14.32
C ALA A 78 1.72 3.47 -15.71
N VAL A 79 2.41 4.27 -16.52
CA VAL A 79 2.01 4.59 -17.90
C VAL A 79 2.01 3.32 -18.77
N SER A 80 3.06 2.50 -18.73
CA SER A 80 3.15 1.25 -19.49
C SER A 80 2.11 0.18 -19.09
N LEU A 81 1.63 0.26 -17.85
CA LEU A 81 0.55 -0.55 -17.31
C LEU A 81 -0.84 0.01 -17.64
N ASN A 82 -0.90 1.18 -18.28
CA ASN A 82 -2.12 1.89 -18.64
C ASN A 82 -2.98 2.24 -17.41
N LEU A 83 -2.34 2.67 -16.32
CA LEU A 83 -2.99 3.16 -15.11
C LEU A 83 -3.38 4.63 -15.29
N THR A 84 -4.44 4.86 -16.06
CA THR A 84 -4.83 6.21 -16.56
C THR A 84 -5.41 7.15 -15.52
N SER A 85 -5.92 6.63 -14.41
CA SER A 85 -6.53 7.40 -13.31
C SER A 85 -5.64 7.50 -12.08
N GLN A 86 -4.48 6.86 -12.09
CA GLN A 86 -3.59 6.84 -10.94
C GLN A 86 -2.80 8.16 -10.84
N THR A 87 -2.77 8.76 -9.65
CA THR A 87 -1.85 9.89 -9.38
C THR A 87 -0.43 9.39 -9.24
N ALA A 88 0.55 10.25 -9.54
CA ALA A 88 1.97 9.95 -9.35
C ALA A 88 2.23 9.40 -7.92
N PRO A 89 2.81 8.19 -7.79
CA PRO A 89 3.15 7.64 -6.48
C PRO A 89 4.14 8.54 -5.75
N CYS A 90 4.02 8.65 -4.43
CA CYS A 90 4.99 9.34 -3.58
C CYS A 90 5.35 8.43 -2.39
N PRO A 91 6.55 8.53 -1.80
CA PRO A 91 6.89 7.78 -0.60
C PRO A 91 5.94 8.13 0.56
N PHE A 92 5.45 7.12 1.28
CA PHE A 92 4.50 7.25 2.38
C PHE A 92 5.01 8.15 3.50
N VAL A 93 6.30 8.06 3.86
CA VAL A 93 6.88 8.91 4.90
C VAL A 93 6.79 10.38 4.51
N GLY A 94 7.16 10.74 3.29
CA GLY A 94 7.03 12.10 2.75
C GLY A 94 5.60 12.59 2.74
N GLN A 95 4.66 11.76 2.28
CA GLN A 95 3.24 12.05 2.29
C GLN A 95 2.69 12.32 3.71
N PHE A 96 3.06 11.50 4.69
CA PHE A 96 2.59 11.65 6.07
C PHE A 96 3.23 12.83 6.80
N LEU A 97 4.45 13.22 6.40
CA LEU A 97 5.09 14.45 6.85
C LEU A 97 4.47 15.68 6.17
N ALA A 98 4.03 15.56 4.92
CA ALA A 98 3.27 16.61 4.24
C ALA A 98 1.87 16.78 4.84
N MET A 99 1.29 15.73 5.41
CA MET A 99 0.06 15.83 6.21
C MET A 99 0.30 16.61 7.51
N ALA A 100 1.36 16.29 8.27
CA ALA A 100 1.84 17.11 9.39
C ALA A 100 3.29 16.77 9.77
N ASN A 101 4.07 17.79 10.13
CA ASN A 101 5.45 17.65 10.60
C ASN A 101 5.80 18.73 11.64
N TYR A 102 6.90 18.54 12.38
CA TYR A 102 7.26 19.41 13.51
C TYR A 102 7.69 20.83 13.11
N THR A 103 8.11 21.05 11.85
CA THR A 103 8.49 22.39 11.37
C THR A 103 7.27 23.24 11.06
N ARG A 104 6.08 22.62 11.05
CA ARG A 104 4.82 23.27 10.77
C ARG A 104 4.12 23.71 12.07
N ALA A 105 3.81 25.01 12.17
CA ALA A 105 3.14 25.58 13.34
C ALA A 105 1.74 24.96 13.60
N ASN A 106 1.33 24.82 14.86
CA ASN A 106 0.04 24.18 15.20
C ASN A 106 -1.18 24.87 14.53
N ASN A 107 -2.13 24.06 14.04
CA ASN A 107 -3.40 24.41 13.36
C ASN A 107 -3.37 24.81 11.87
N ASN A 108 -2.25 24.67 11.16
CA ASN A 108 -2.21 24.95 9.72
C ASN A 108 -2.24 23.68 8.83
N ASP A 109 -2.34 22.46 9.37
CA ASP A 109 -2.34 21.23 8.57
C ASP A 109 -3.45 21.22 7.52
N VAL A 110 -4.68 21.58 7.91
CA VAL A 110 -5.82 21.67 6.99
C VAL A 110 -5.57 22.69 5.88
N THR A 111 -5.00 23.84 6.22
CA THR A 111 -4.66 24.89 5.25
C THR A 111 -3.57 24.42 4.30
N ALA A 112 -2.51 23.78 4.81
CA ALA A 112 -1.42 23.24 4.02
C ALA A 112 -1.92 22.15 3.06
N ILE A 113 -2.79 21.24 3.53
CA ILE A 113 -3.39 20.20 2.69
C ILE A 113 -4.19 20.81 1.54
N ARG A 114 -4.99 21.87 1.79
CA ARG A 114 -5.73 22.55 0.73
C ARG A 114 -4.80 23.21 -0.29
N GLN A 115 -3.75 23.88 0.18
CA GLN A 115 -2.76 24.50 -0.72
C GLN A 115 -2.11 23.46 -1.63
N PHE A 116 -1.69 22.32 -1.09
CA PHE A 116 -1.12 21.23 -1.89
C PHE A 116 -2.11 20.63 -2.90
N ALA A 117 -3.41 20.61 -2.59
CA ALA A 117 -4.43 20.12 -3.51
C ALA A 117 -4.58 21.04 -4.73
N ASP A 118 -4.36 22.35 -4.54
CA ASP A 118 -4.36 23.33 -5.61
C ASP A 118 -3.06 23.29 -6.45
N THR A 119 -1.96 22.75 -5.90
CA THR A 119 -0.65 22.64 -6.57
C THR A 119 -0.03 21.21 -6.51
N PRO A 120 -0.59 20.22 -7.23
CA PRO A 120 -0.16 18.81 -7.11
C PRO A 120 1.32 18.54 -7.40
N ALA A 121 1.94 19.30 -8.33
CA ALA A 121 3.36 19.17 -8.63
C ALA A 121 4.25 19.64 -7.46
N GLU A 122 3.84 20.70 -6.77
CA GLU A 122 4.54 21.19 -5.57
C GLU A 122 4.39 20.18 -4.43
N TYR A 123 3.21 19.56 -4.30
CA TYR A 123 2.98 18.49 -3.33
C TYR A 123 3.94 17.31 -3.53
N GLY A 124 4.06 16.80 -4.77
CA GLY A 124 4.96 15.69 -5.07
C GLY A 124 6.43 16.01 -4.77
N ALA A 125 6.89 17.19 -5.18
CA ALA A 125 8.25 17.66 -4.90
C ALA A 125 8.48 17.82 -3.38
N TYR A 126 7.50 18.34 -2.65
CA TYR A 126 7.59 18.52 -1.20
C TYR A 126 7.57 17.20 -0.43
N ALA A 127 6.76 16.23 -0.87
CA ALA A 127 6.76 14.88 -0.30
C ALA A 127 8.13 14.20 -0.50
N MET A 128 8.76 14.37 -1.67
CA MET A 128 10.10 13.85 -1.91
C MET A 128 11.17 14.54 -1.05
N LEU A 129 11.11 15.87 -0.91
CA LEU A 129 12.00 16.63 -0.03
C LEU A 129 11.89 16.17 1.43
N LEU A 130 10.67 15.95 1.91
CA LEU A 130 10.44 15.45 3.27
C LEU A 130 10.91 14.00 3.46
N THR A 131 10.81 13.18 2.41
CA THR A 131 11.33 11.82 2.41
C THR A 131 12.85 11.86 2.57
N ASP A 132 13.55 12.65 1.76
CA ASP A 132 15.00 12.82 1.82
C ASP A 132 15.45 13.35 3.20
N ALA A 133 14.81 14.40 3.70
CA ALA A 133 15.10 14.95 5.02
C ALA A 133 14.91 13.89 6.13
N TYR A 134 13.84 13.09 6.08
CA TYR A 134 13.60 12.07 7.10
C TYR A 134 14.58 10.89 7.02
N SER A 135 14.91 10.42 5.81
CA SER A 135 15.80 9.27 5.65
C SER A 135 17.27 9.64 5.90
N ASN A 136 17.69 10.84 5.49
CA ASN A 136 19.10 11.23 5.42
C ASN A 136 19.54 12.25 6.50
N ASP A 137 18.62 12.96 7.15
CA ASP A 137 18.95 13.85 8.29
C ASP A 137 18.50 13.22 9.62
N PRO A 138 19.43 12.62 10.41
CA PRO A 138 19.09 12.00 11.68
C PRO A 138 18.59 13.00 12.73
N VAL A 139 18.97 14.28 12.64
CA VAL A 139 18.48 15.33 13.55
C VAL A 139 17.02 15.65 13.22
N PHE A 140 16.70 15.83 11.93
CA PHE A 140 15.32 16.01 11.49
C PHE A 140 14.45 14.82 11.89
N ARG A 141 14.91 13.59 11.65
CA ARG A 141 14.20 12.37 12.02
C ARG A 141 13.94 12.28 13.52
N ALA A 142 14.95 12.53 14.36
CA ALA A 142 14.81 12.49 15.81
C ALA A 142 13.79 13.52 16.31
N ALA A 143 13.92 14.78 15.87
CA ALA A 143 12.98 15.85 16.22
C ALA A 143 11.53 15.52 15.80
N GLN A 144 11.37 14.92 14.62
CA GLN A 144 10.08 14.51 14.10
C GLN A 144 9.44 13.36 14.90
N ILE A 145 10.25 12.40 15.36
CA ILE A 145 9.79 11.30 16.23
C ILE A 145 9.37 11.88 17.59
N ASP A 146 10.20 12.71 18.20
CA ASP A 146 9.93 13.32 19.51
C ASP A 146 8.65 14.17 19.48
N TRP A 147 8.50 15.02 18.46
CA TRP A 147 7.30 15.83 18.28
C TRP A 147 6.04 14.97 18.13
N ARG A 148 6.10 13.84 17.43
CA ARG A 148 4.93 12.93 17.29
C ARG A 148 4.57 12.24 18.60
N GLN A 149 5.55 11.95 19.46
CA GLN A 149 5.27 11.40 20.78
C GLN A 149 4.54 12.41 21.67
N GLN A 150 4.88 13.70 21.54
CA GLN A 150 4.33 14.81 22.35
C GLN A 150 2.99 15.34 21.83
N ALA A 151 2.84 15.54 20.53
CA ALA A 151 1.69 16.20 19.88
C ALA A 151 0.65 15.23 19.27
N ARG A 152 0.86 13.92 19.41
CA ARG A 152 0.09 12.76 18.91
C ARG A 152 -0.90 13.03 17.76
N ARG A 153 -0.44 12.62 16.56
CA ARG A 153 -1.12 12.48 15.26
C ARG A 153 -1.89 13.71 14.76
N PRO A 154 -1.94 13.96 13.44
CA PRO A 154 -2.82 14.98 12.87
C PRO A 154 -4.26 14.73 13.32
N LYS A 155 -5.05 15.80 13.50
CA LYS A 155 -6.48 15.67 13.83
C LYS A 155 -7.18 14.83 12.75
N LEU A 156 -8.22 14.10 13.14
CA LEU A 156 -8.98 13.25 12.21
C LEU A 156 -9.49 14.03 10.98
N GLU A 157 -9.88 15.29 11.17
CA GLU A 157 -10.26 16.19 10.07
C GLU A 157 -9.13 16.35 9.04
N ALA A 158 -7.91 16.65 9.48
CA ALA A 158 -6.74 16.76 8.61
C ALA A 158 -6.42 15.43 7.92
N GLN A 159 -6.52 14.30 8.64
CA GLN A 159 -6.29 12.98 8.05
C GLN A 159 -7.32 12.67 6.95
N ARG A 160 -8.61 12.91 7.18
CA ARG A 160 -9.66 12.69 6.18
C ARG A 160 -9.48 13.59 4.97
N LEU A 161 -9.15 14.86 5.20
CA LEU A 161 -8.92 15.82 4.13
C LEU A 161 -7.70 15.40 3.29
N PHE A 162 -6.60 14.99 3.94
CA PHE A 162 -5.43 14.43 3.27
C PHE A 162 -5.79 13.20 2.43
N THR A 163 -6.55 12.27 2.99
CA THR A 163 -6.99 11.05 2.29
C THR A 163 -7.85 11.37 1.07
N ALA A 164 -8.72 12.38 1.17
CA ALA A 164 -9.61 12.78 0.08
C ALA A 164 -8.90 13.53 -1.04
N LEU A 165 -7.86 14.32 -0.73
CA LEU A 165 -7.27 15.26 -1.68
C LEU A 165 -5.86 14.88 -2.17
N LEU A 166 -5.04 14.23 -1.34
CA LEU A 166 -3.60 14.12 -1.59
C LEU A 166 -3.05 12.70 -1.59
N ASN A 167 -3.68 11.78 -0.85
CA ASN A 167 -3.35 10.36 -0.93
C ASN A 167 -3.41 9.85 -2.38
N PRO A 168 -2.57 8.86 -2.77
CA PRO A 168 -2.67 8.12 -4.01
C PRO A 168 -4.12 7.82 -4.41
N GLN A 169 -4.51 8.36 -5.57
CA GLN A 169 -5.79 8.11 -6.19
C GLN A 169 -5.64 7.09 -7.32
N GLY A 170 -6.74 6.43 -7.66
CA GLY A 170 -6.85 5.54 -8.80
C GLY A 170 -8.25 4.92 -8.85
N SER A 171 -8.62 4.36 -10.00
CA SER A 171 -9.94 3.75 -10.19
C SER A 171 -9.91 2.23 -9.97
N ALA A 172 -11.00 1.69 -9.42
CA ALA A 172 -11.19 0.25 -9.32
C ALA A 172 -11.05 -0.45 -10.68
N ALA A 173 -11.42 0.22 -11.77
CA ALA A 173 -11.31 -0.31 -13.12
C ALA A 173 -9.84 -0.46 -13.60
N ASP A 174 -8.96 0.51 -13.30
CA ASP A 174 -7.53 0.40 -13.61
C ASP A 174 -6.90 -0.77 -12.84
N TYR A 175 -7.16 -0.87 -11.54
CA TYR A 175 -6.58 -1.94 -10.72
C TYR A 175 -7.18 -3.32 -11.02
N ALA A 176 -8.44 -3.41 -11.42
CA ALA A 176 -9.02 -4.65 -11.93
C ALA A 176 -8.31 -5.09 -13.22
N ARG A 177 -8.05 -4.16 -14.16
CA ARG A 177 -7.29 -4.49 -15.38
C ARG A 177 -5.85 -4.92 -15.07
N LEU A 178 -5.19 -4.24 -14.13
CA LEU A 178 -3.85 -4.61 -13.69
C LEU A 178 -3.82 -6.03 -13.10
N MET A 179 -4.75 -6.35 -12.20
CA MET A 179 -4.84 -7.68 -11.59
C MET A 179 -5.19 -8.77 -12.60
N ALA A 180 -6.08 -8.49 -13.56
CA ALA A 180 -6.35 -9.39 -14.68
C ALA A 180 -5.09 -9.65 -15.52
N ARG A 181 -4.32 -8.58 -15.82
CA ARG A 181 -3.08 -8.65 -16.58
C ARG A 181 -2.00 -9.45 -15.84
N ILE A 182 -1.88 -9.29 -14.52
CA ILE A 182 -0.96 -10.07 -13.68
C ILE A 182 -1.37 -11.56 -13.69
N ALA A 183 -2.65 -11.84 -13.44
CA ALA A 183 -3.19 -13.20 -13.43
C ALA A 183 -2.89 -13.93 -14.74
N SER A 184 -3.12 -13.27 -15.89
CA SER A 184 -2.93 -13.84 -17.22
C SER A 184 -1.47 -13.84 -17.72
N ASN A 185 -0.49 -13.61 -16.85
CA ASN A 185 0.94 -13.45 -17.19
C ASN A 185 1.21 -12.40 -18.29
N GLY A 186 0.42 -11.33 -18.29
CA GLY A 186 0.43 -10.28 -19.31
C GLY A 186 1.30 -9.07 -19.02
N LEU A 187 2.18 -9.10 -18.00
CA LEU A 187 3.15 -8.01 -17.77
C LEU A 187 4.19 -7.94 -18.92
N SER A 188 5.26 -7.15 -18.76
CA SER A 188 6.30 -6.96 -19.78
C SER A 188 6.90 -8.27 -20.29
N ASN A 189 7.02 -9.28 -19.43
CA ASN A 189 7.38 -10.65 -19.76
C ASN A 189 6.84 -11.64 -18.71
N GLY A 190 7.01 -12.94 -18.98
CA GLY A 190 6.57 -14.03 -18.11
C GLY A 190 7.22 -13.98 -16.71
N ASP A 191 8.52 -13.70 -16.64
CA ASP A 191 9.26 -13.62 -15.37
C ASP A 191 8.74 -12.48 -14.48
N SER A 192 8.44 -11.32 -15.06
CA SER A 192 7.87 -10.18 -14.33
C SER A 192 6.50 -10.53 -13.74
N SER A 193 5.68 -11.26 -14.52
CA SER A 193 4.38 -11.74 -14.04
C SER A 193 4.55 -12.77 -12.93
N TYR A 194 5.47 -13.72 -13.08
CA TYR A 194 5.78 -14.71 -12.05
C TYR A 194 6.23 -14.04 -10.74
N ILE A 195 7.13 -13.05 -10.82
CA ILE A 195 7.61 -12.32 -9.65
C ILE A 195 6.46 -11.57 -8.97
N ALA A 196 5.62 -10.84 -9.72
CA ALA A 196 4.48 -10.13 -9.15
C ALA A 196 3.50 -11.10 -8.44
N ARG A 197 3.18 -12.22 -9.09
CA ARG A 197 2.31 -13.27 -8.54
C ARG A 197 2.90 -13.91 -7.28
N ARG A 198 4.21 -14.19 -7.25
CA ARG A 198 4.89 -14.76 -6.08
C ARG A 198 4.63 -13.98 -4.80
N TYR A 199 4.59 -12.64 -4.88
CA TYR A 199 4.29 -11.81 -3.71
C TYR A 199 2.79 -11.59 -3.50
N LEU A 200 1.99 -11.43 -4.56
CA LEU A 200 0.55 -11.19 -4.46
C LEU A 200 -0.24 -12.41 -3.99
N GLU A 201 0.24 -13.62 -4.28
CA GLU A 201 -0.44 -14.89 -3.98
C GLU A 201 -0.17 -15.41 -2.55
N TRP A 202 0.36 -14.58 -1.66
CA TRP A 202 0.57 -14.91 -0.25
C TRP A 202 -0.69 -15.46 0.48
N PRO A 203 -1.95 -15.09 0.15
CA PRO A 203 -3.12 -15.69 0.79
C PRO A 203 -3.26 -17.19 0.53
N MET A 204 -2.57 -17.73 -0.48
CA MET A 204 -2.53 -19.17 -0.74
C MET A 204 -1.80 -19.96 0.35
N GLN A 205 -1.18 -19.32 1.35
CA GLN A 205 -0.65 -20.01 2.53
C GLN A 205 -1.77 -20.61 3.43
N PHE A 206 -3.02 -20.16 3.28
CA PHE A 206 -4.14 -20.63 4.09
C PHE A 206 -4.92 -21.75 3.40
N SER A 207 -5.13 -22.87 4.10
CA SER A 207 -5.86 -24.04 3.58
C SER A 207 -7.31 -23.72 3.16
N ALA A 208 -7.96 -22.78 3.83
CA ALA A 208 -9.30 -22.32 3.46
C ALA A 208 -9.35 -21.72 2.04
N ASN A 209 -8.29 -21.04 1.60
CA ASN A 209 -8.21 -20.50 0.24
C ASN A 209 -7.81 -21.60 -0.76
N GLN A 210 -6.92 -22.50 -0.37
CA GLN A 210 -6.51 -23.65 -1.20
C GLN A 210 -7.68 -24.60 -1.51
N ALA A 211 -8.70 -24.65 -0.65
CA ALA A 211 -9.91 -25.43 -0.86
C ALA A 211 -10.86 -24.82 -1.91
N LEU A 212 -10.64 -23.57 -2.32
CA LEU A 212 -11.53 -22.84 -3.24
C LEU A 212 -10.83 -22.40 -4.53
N PHE A 213 -9.51 -22.17 -4.47
CA PHE A 213 -8.75 -21.56 -5.55
C PHE A 213 -7.42 -22.29 -5.81
N THR A 214 -6.97 -22.31 -7.06
CA THR A 214 -5.60 -22.73 -7.40
C THR A 214 -4.59 -21.60 -7.22
N ASN A 215 -5.02 -20.35 -7.38
CA ASN A 215 -4.26 -19.13 -7.14
C ASN A 215 -5.20 -18.03 -6.63
N LEU A 216 -4.74 -17.22 -5.69
CA LEU A 216 -5.48 -16.08 -5.13
C LEU A 216 -4.51 -14.93 -4.87
N GLY A 217 -4.53 -13.92 -5.72
CA GLY A 217 -3.74 -12.69 -5.54
C GLY A 217 -4.54 -11.61 -4.82
N TYR A 218 -3.89 -10.86 -3.94
CA TYR A 218 -4.57 -9.89 -3.07
C TYR A 218 -3.72 -8.69 -2.69
N LYS A 219 -4.34 -7.50 -2.71
CA LYS A 219 -3.87 -6.33 -1.96
C LYS A 219 -5.04 -5.46 -1.52
N ASN A 220 -4.92 -4.87 -0.33
CA ASN A 220 -5.86 -3.88 0.20
C ASN A 220 -5.19 -2.53 0.51
N GLY A 221 -6.01 -1.55 0.86
CA GLY A 221 -5.60 -0.23 1.35
C GLY A 221 -6.59 0.32 2.38
N SER A 222 -6.07 1.06 3.36
CA SER A 222 -6.89 1.69 4.41
C SER A 222 -6.29 3.03 4.83
N LEU A 223 -7.04 4.09 4.61
CA LEU A 223 -6.80 5.42 5.19
C LEU A 223 -8.13 5.98 5.72
N PRO A 224 -8.13 6.98 6.63
CA PRO A 224 -9.37 7.50 7.20
C PRO A 224 -10.44 7.90 6.16
N GLY A 225 -11.53 7.13 6.12
CA GLY A 225 -12.64 7.33 5.18
C GLY A 225 -12.52 6.59 3.84
N VAL A 226 -11.41 5.86 3.60
CA VAL A 226 -11.17 5.08 2.38
C VAL A 226 -10.80 3.64 2.74
N LEU A 227 -11.45 2.68 2.09
CA LEU A 227 -11.10 1.26 2.13
C LEU A 227 -11.07 0.73 0.70
N THR A 228 -10.00 0.03 0.34
CA THR A 228 -9.86 -0.59 -0.97
C THR A 228 -9.46 -2.06 -0.81
N THR A 229 -9.98 -2.90 -1.69
CA THR A 229 -9.56 -4.29 -1.81
C THR A 229 -9.56 -4.70 -3.26
N VAL A 230 -8.51 -5.39 -3.69
CA VAL A 230 -8.39 -5.94 -5.03
C VAL A 230 -7.90 -7.37 -4.96
N TYR A 231 -8.64 -8.25 -5.63
CA TYR A 231 -8.35 -9.66 -5.76
C TYR A 231 -8.33 -10.07 -7.22
N TYR A 232 -7.52 -11.10 -7.51
CA TYR A 232 -7.84 -12.04 -8.57
C TYR A 232 -7.83 -13.45 -7.98
N ALA A 233 -8.63 -14.35 -8.52
CA ALA A 233 -8.62 -15.76 -8.13
C ALA A 233 -8.88 -16.66 -9.33
N TYR A 234 -8.30 -17.85 -9.29
CA TYR A 234 -8.65 -18.97 -10.16
C TYR A 234 -9.47 -19.98 -9.35
N PRO A 235 -10.81 -19.97 -9.45
CA PRO A 235 -11.62 -21.00 -8.82
C PRO A 235 -11.17 -22.40 -9.25
N ILE A 236 -11.26 -23.37 -8.35
CA ILE A 236 -11.01 -24.77 -8.70
C ILE A 236 -11.87 -25.14 -9.92
N ASP A 237 -11.26 -25.86 -10.86
CA ASP A 237 -11.86 -26.29 -12.13
C ASP A 237 -12.26 -25.17 -13.09
N ASN A 238 -11.89 -23.91 -12.81
CA ASN A 238 -12.10 -22.79 -13.73
C ASN A 238 -10.76 -22.19 -14.20
N PRO A 239 -10.40 -22.33 -15.50
CA PRO A 239 -9.16 -21.77 -16.02
C PRO A 239 -9.21 -20.24 -16.22
N THR A 240 -10.39 -19.62 -16.09
CA THR A 240 -10.57 -18.17 -16.25
C THR A 240 -10.53 -17.49 -14.89
N PRO A 241 -9.63 -16.49 -14.68
CA PRO A 241 -9.58 -15.79 -13.42
C PRO A 241 -10.80 -14.88 -13.23
N ILE A 242 -11.29 -14.81 -12.00
CA ILE A 242 -12.25 -13.80 -11.55
C ILE A 242 -11.46 -12.69 -10.88
N VAL A 243 -11.77 -11.44 -11.22
CA VAL A 243 -11.13 -10.25 -10.64
C VAL A 243 -12.18 -9.39 -9.97
N VAL A 244 -11.90 -8.96 -8.74
CA VAL A 244 -12.78 -8.11 -7.94
C VAL A 244 -11.98 -6.93 -7.43
N ALA A 245 -12.42 -5.72 -7.75
CA ALA A 245 -11.85 -4.47 -7.24
C ALA A 245 -12.96 -3.64 -6.60
N LEU A 246 -12.88 -3.40 -5.28
CA LEU A 246 -13.88 -2.63 -4.53
C LEU A 246 -13.21 -1.45 -3.84
N PHE A 247 -13.62 -0.24 -4.21
CA PHE A 247 -13.06 1.01 -3.71
C PHE A 247 -14.18 1.78 -3.02
N PHE A 248 -14.08 1.94 -1.70
CA PHE A 248 -15.00 2.72 -0.89
C PHE A 248 -14.30 4.00 -0.46
N HIS A 249 -14.92 5.15 -0.74
CA HIS A 249 -14.43 6.45 -0.32
C HIS A 249 -15.53 7.24 0.38
N ASP A 250 -15.15 8.32 1.06
CA ASP A 250 -16.02 9.15 1.88
C ASP A 250 -16.88 8.37 2.90
N LEU A 251 -16.34 7.27 3.43
CA LEU A 251 -17.02 6.51 4.47
C LEU A 251 -17.20 7.39 5.72
N PRO A 252 -18.40 7.49 6.31
CA PRO A 252 -18.59 8.14 7.60
C PRO A 252 -17.65 7.54 8.65
N ASN A 253 -17.15 8.36 9.59
CA ASN A 253 -16.10 7.90 10.51
C ASN A 253 -16.49 6.62 11.29
N GLN A 254 -17.73 6.52 11.77
CA GLN A 254 -18.20 5.33 12.47
C GLN A 254 -18.22 4.09 11.55
N THR A 255 -18.73 4.23 10.34
CA THR A 255 -18.74 3.18 9.32
C THR A 255 -17.33 2.74 8.96
N TYR A 256 -16.43 3.69 8.70
CA TYR A 256 -15.02 3.41 8.42
C TYR A 256 -14.37 2.62 9.57
N GLN A 257 -14.52 3.05 10.82
CA GLN A 257 -13.94 2.37 11.97
C GLN A 257 -14.49 0.94 12.14
N GLN A 258 -15.79 0.75 11.93
CA GLN A 258 -16.42 -0.56 11.99
C GLN A 258 -15.96 -1.46 10.84
N TRP A 259 -15.97 -0.97 9.60
CA TRP A 259 -15.61 -1.73 8.41
C TRP A 259 -14.13 -2.08 8.36
N ARG A 260 -13.26 -1.20 8.86
CA ARG A 260 -11.83 -1.49 9.00
C ARG A 260 -11.56 -2.63 9.98
N ARG A 261 -12.43 -2.83 10.97
CA ARG A 261 -12.31 -3.90 11.97
C ARG A 261 -12.95 -5.21 11.52
N ASN A 262 -14.14 -5.13 10.93
CA ASN A 262 -14.95 -6.30 10.61
C ASN A 262 -14.81 -6.75 9.15
N LEU A 263 -14.14 -5.95 8.30
CA LEU A 263 -13.80 -6.26 6.91
C LEU A 263 -14.98 -6.72 6.02
N PRO A 264 -16.17 -6.09 6.08
CA PRO A 264 -17.31 -6.52 5.25
C PRO A 264 -17.05 -6.35 3.74
N HIS A 265 -16.14 -5.45 3.36
CA HIS A 265 -15.71 -5.27 1.98
C HIS A 265 -14.87 -6.45 1.47
N ASP A 266 -14.01 -7.03 2.31
CA ASP A 266 -13.28 -8.26 1.97
C ASP A 266 -14.19 -9.50 1.98
N GLU A 267 -15.21 -9.53 2.83
CA GLU A 267 -16.24 -10.57 2.79
C GLU A 267 -17.05 -10.52 1.49
N LEU A 268 -17.50 -9.33 1.09
CA LEU A 268 -18.16 -9.10 -0.20
C LEU A 268 -17.25 -9.51 -1.36
N ALA A 269 -15.98 -9.11 -1.33
CA ALA A 269 -15.02 -9.46 -2.38
C ALA A 269 -14.82 -10.98 -2.47
N ARG A 270 -14.65 -11.68 -1.35
CA ARG A 270 -14.50 -13.14 -1.34
C ARG A 270 -15.73 -13.86 -1.85
N TRP A 271 -16.93 -13.44 -1.43
CA TRP A 271 -18.18 -14.01 -1.95
C TRP A 271 -18.27 -13.90 -3.48
N LEU A 272 -17.90 -12.75 -4.05
CA LEU A 272 -17.83 -12.54 -5.50
C LEU A 272 -16.80 -13.43 -6.22
N LEU A 273 -15.79 -13.96 -5.51
CA LEU A 273 -14.78 -14.84 -6.08
C LEU A 273 -15.19 -16.31 -6.11
N TYR A 274 -15.89 -16.81 -5.08
CA TYR A 274 -16.18 -18.24 -4.95
C TYR A 274 -17.62 -18.64 -5.35
N ASP A 275 -18.58 -17.72 -5.28
CA ASP A 275 -19.97 -18.02 -5.59
C ASP A 275 -20.27 -17.66 -7.06
N PRO A 276 -20.63 -18.65 -7.92
CA PRO A 276 -20.85 -18.43 -9.34
C PRO A 276 -22.06 -17.51 -9.64
N GLU A 277 -23.01 -17.38 -8.72
CA GLU A 277 -24.19 -16.52 -8.89
C GLU A 277 -23.96 -15.09 -8.37
N ALA A 278 -22.94 -14.87 -7.53
CA ALA A 278 -22.74 -13.63 -6.80
C ALA A 278 -22.65 -12.39 -7.69
N ILE A 279 -21.90 -12.47 -8.80
CA ILE A 279 -21.75 -11.34 -9.73
C ILE A 279 -23.09 -11.01 -10.40
N THR A 280 -23.90 -12.03 -10.73
CA THR A 280 -25.22 -11.84 -11.32
C THR A 280 -26.17 -11.19 -10.30
N ILE A 281 -26.19 -11.69 -9.07
CA ILE A 281 -26.98 -11.13 -7.97
C ILE A 281 -26.61 -9.66 -7.73
N LEU A 282 -25.31 -9.37 -7.61
CA LEU A 282 -24.83 -7.99 -7.39
C LEU A 282 -25.24 -7.07 -8.54
N ARG A 283 -25.14 -7.55 -9.79
CA ARG A 283 -25.56 -6.77 -10.97
C ARG A 283 -27.04 -6.44 -10.92
N ASP A 284 -27.88 -7.35 -10.46
CA ASP A 284 -29.32 -7.13 -10.38
C ASP A 284 -29.72 -6.19 -9.23
N VAL A 285 -28.97 -6.18 -8.12
CA VAL A 285 -29.15 -5.24 -7.00
C VAL A 285 -28.73 -3.81 -7.37
N LEU A 286 -27.76 -3.65 -8.27
CA LEU A 286 -27.22 -2.34 -8.68
C LEU A 286 -27.98 -1.68 -9.83
N LYS A 287 -28.98 -2.34 -10.42
CA LYS A 287 -29.88 -1.76 -11.43
C LYS A 287 -30.99 -0.96 -10.77
#